data_AF-A0AAU6WRA4-F1
#
_entry.id   AF-A0AAU6WRA4-F1
#
_cell.length_a   1.000
_cell.length_b   1.000
_cell.length_c   1.000
_cell.angle_alpha   90.00
_cell.angle_beta   90.00
_cell.angle_gamma   90.00
#
_symmetry.space_group_name_H-M   'P 1'
#
loop_
_entity.id
_entity.type
_entity.pdbx_description
1 polymer ?
#
loop_
_entity_poly.entity_id
_entity_poly.type
_entity_poly.pdbx_seq_one_letter_code
_entity_poly.pdbx_strand_id
1 'polypeptide(L)' 'MLLLIPKMILPMTVFALMKYFFGITAGVISIAVLGLVGFLLREKIFDIIVKHYKVEKYSTLEAFKNKD' A
#
# COMPACT_ATOMS: atom_id res chain seq x y z
N MET A 1 4.08 -15.61 -0.46
CA MET A 1 5.25 -14.74 -0.75
C MET A 1 5.05 -13.79 -1.95
N LEU A 2 4.10 -14.03 -2.86
CA LEU A 2 3.83 -13.15 -4.02
C LEU A 2 3.28 -11.76 -3.66
N LEU A 3 2.56 -11.62 -2.55
CA LEU A 3 2.06 -10.34 -2.04
C LEU A 3 3.17 -9.36 -1.60
N LEU A 4 4.41 -9.84 -1.46
CA LEU A 4 5.55 -9.01 -1.06
C LEU A 4 6.16 -8.25 -2.24
N ILE A 5 6.06 -8.78 -3.46
CA ILE A 5 6.60 -8.14 -4.67
C ILE A 5 5.93 -6.78 -4.92
N PRO A 6 4.59 -6.64 -4.90
CA PRO A 6 3.92 -5.35 -5.08
C PRO A 6 4.35 -4.28 -4.06
N LYS A 7 4.64 -4.68 -2.81
CA LYS A 7 4.96 -3.73 -1.74
C LYS A 7 6.28 -3.00 -1.96
N MET A 8 7.22 -3.64 -2.65
CA MET A 8 8.57 -3.10 -2.86
C MET A 8 8.69 -2.24 -4.12
N ILE A 9 7.77 -2.40 -5.07
CA ILE A 9 7.78 -1.65 -6.34
C ILE A 9 7.73 -0.16 -6.07
N LEU A 10 6.81 0.29 -5.21
CA LEU A 10 6.60 1.71 -4.93
C LEU A 10 7.85 2.43 -4.39
N PRO A 11 8.51 1.98 -3.30
CA PRO A 11 9.73 2.63 -2.83
C PRO A 11 10.90 2.51 -3.82
N MET A 12 11.03 1.41 -4.57
CA MET A 12 12.10 1.26 -5.56
C MET A 12 11.94 2.21 -6.74
N THR A 13 10.72 2.41 -7.25
CA THR A 13 10.44 3.36 -8.33
C THR A 13 10.74 4.80 -7.87
N VAL A 14 10.30 5.19 -6.69
CA VAL A 14 10.54 6.54 -6.15
C VAL A 14 12.04 6.79 -5.96
N PHE A 15 12.77 5.83 -5.38
CA PHE A 15 14.22 5.95 -5.20
C PHE A 15 14.97 6.05 -6.53
N ALA A 16 14.63 5.19 -7.51
CA ALA A 16 15.30 5.17 -8.81
C ALA A 16 15.11 6.49 -9.56
N LEU A 17 13.89 7.04 -9.54
CA LEU A 17 13.58 8.34 -10.13
C LEU A 17 14.39 9.46 -9.46
N MET A 18 14.31 9.58 -8.13
CA MET A 18 15.03 10.65 -7.44
C MET A 18 16.55 10.52 -7.53
N LYS A 19 17.07 9.29 -7.53
CA LYS A 19 18.49 9.04 -7.78
C LYS A 19 18.92 9.50 -9.18
N TYR A 20 18.11 9.26 -10.21
CA TYR A 20 18.45 9.63 -11.58
C TYR A 20 18.50 11.14 -11.78
N PHE A 21 17.56 11.90 -11.19
CA PHE A 21 17.49 13.35 -11.37
C PHE A 21 18.37 14.16 -10.40
N PHE A 22 18.48 13.72 -9.14
CA PHE A 22 19.07 14.52 -8.05
C PHE A 22 20.19 13.79 -7.30
N GLY A 23 20.58 12.59 -7.75
CA GLY A 23 21.63 11.80 -7.12
C GLY A 23 21.18 11.03 -5.87
N ILE A 24 22.14 10.31 -5.26
CA ILE A 24 21.84 9.33 -4.20
C ILE A 24 21.25 9.99 -2.94
N THR A 25 21.77 11.16 -2.54
CA THR A 25 21.32 11.87 -1.33
C THR A 25 19.84 12.22 -1.39
N ALA A 26 19.39 12.76 -2.53
CA ALA A 26 17.97 13.06 -2.75
C ALA A 26 17.10 11.80 -2.81
N GLY A 27 17.62 10.71 -3.38
CA GLY A 27 17.00 9.39 -3.34
C GLY A 27 16.70 8.94 -1.91
N VAL A 28 17.68 8.99 -1.01
CA VAL A 28 17.51 8.57 0.39
C VAL A 28 16.52 9.47 1.13
N ILE A 29 16.64 10.80 0.97
CA ILE A 29 15.71 11.76 1.59
C ILE A 29 14.28 11.52 1.13
N SER A 30 14.06 11.23 -0.16
CA SER A 30 12.72 10.96 -0.70
C SER A 30 12.07 9.74 -0.04
N ILE A 31 12.85 8.70 0.26
CA ILE A 31 12.36 7.50 0.95
C ILE A 31 12.05 7.77 2.41
N ALA A 32 12.87 8.57 3.09
CA ALA A 32 12.60 8.99 4.47
C ALA A 32 11.28 9.77 4.57
N VAL A 33 11.05 10.74 3.66
CA VAL A 33 9.80 11.51 3.60
C VAL A 33 8.62 10.60 3.26
N LEU A 34 8.76 9.71 2.27
CA LEU A 34 7.72 8.76 1.88
C LEU A 34 7.33 7.84 3.04
N GLY A 35 8.31 7.40 3.84
CA GLY A 35 8.07 6.63 5.07
C GLY A 35 7.28 7.39 6.12
N LEU A 36 7.62 8.66 6.37
CA LEU A 36 6.89 9.52 7.30
C LEU A 36 5.46 9.77 6.85
N VAL A 37 5.26 10.11 5.57
CA VAL A 37 3.92 10.30 4.99
C VAL A 37 3.11 9.01 5.06
N GLY A 38 3.70 7.87 4.72
CA GLY A 38 3.05 6.56 4.81
C GLY A 38 2.67 6.20 6.25
N PHE A 39 3.49 6.57 7.23
CA PHE A 39 3.18 6.38 8.64
C PHE A 39 1.99 7.23 9.09
N LEU A 40 1.96 8.51 8.72
CA LEU A 40 0.84 9.42 9.04
C LEU A 40 -0.48 8.99 8.39
N LEU A 41 -0.43 8.46 7.16
CA LEU A 41 -1.62 8.01 6.43
C LEU A 41 -2.02 6.57 6.74
N ARG A 42 -1.24 5.85 7.56
CA ARG A 42 -1.44 4.42 7.84
C ARG A 42 -2.84 4.12 8.34
N GLU A 43 -3.35 4.92 9.27
CA GLU A 43 -4.66 4.72 9.89
C GLU A 43 -5.79 4.81 8.86
N LYS A 44 -5.80 5.87 8.05
CA LYS A 44 -6.79 6.06 6.98
C LYS A 44 -6.76 4.94 5.94
N ILE A 45 -5.55 4.52 5.52
CA ILE A 45 -5.40 3.43 4.56
C ILE A 45 -5.91 2.12 5.16
N PHE A 46 -5.64 1.86 6.44
CA PHE A 46 -6.08 0.65 7.12
C PHE A 46 -7.60 0.57 7.22
N ASP A 47 -8.27 1.67 7.56
CA ASP A 47 -9.74 1.73 7.61
C ASP A 47 -10.38 1.43 6.26
N ILE A 48 -9.81 1.95 5.17
CA ILE A 48 -10.26 1.67 3.80
C ILE A 48 -10.13 0.17 3.49
N ILE A 49 -8.97 -0.42 3.81
CA ILE A 49 -8.73 -1.86 3.60
C ILE A 49 -9.73 -2.69 4.41
N VAL A 50 -9.93 -2.37 5.68
CA VAL A 50 -10.87 -3.10 6.56
C VAL A 50 -12.30 -2.98 6.06
N LYS A 51 -12.72 -1.81 5.59
CA LYS A 51 -14.04 -1.60 5.00
C LYS A 51 -14.24 -2.48 3.76
N HIS A 52 -13.28 -2.48 2.84
CA HIS A 52 -13.36 -3.26 1.61
C HIS A 52 -13.37 -4.77 1.91
N TYR A 53 -12.49 -5.24 2.81
CA TYR A 53 -12.45 -6.63 3.25
C TYR A 53 -13.78 -7.08 3.88
N LYS A 54 -14.41 -6.24 4.70
CA LYS A 54 -15.74 -6.54 5.25
C LYS A 54 -16.77 -6.70 4.14
N VAL A 55 -16.80 -5.80 3.16
CA VAL A 55 -17.75 -5.87 2.03
C VAL A 55 -17.61 -7.18 1.26
N GLU A 56 -16.40 -7.56 0.85
CA GLU A 56 -16.18 -8.80 0.11
C GLU A 56 -16.51 -10.06 0.95
N LYS A 57 -16.16 -10.04 2.24
CA LYS A 57 -16.44 -11.15 3.15
C LYS A 57 -17.94 -11.37 3.35
N TYR A 58 -18.71 -10.30 3.61
CA TYR A 58 -20.15 -10.40 3.85
C TYR A 58 -20.93 -10.69 2.56
N SER A 59 -20.52 -10.14 1.41
CA SER A 59 -21.11 -10.46 0.11
C SER A 59 -21.00 -11.95 -0.24
N THR A 60 -19.86 -12.57 0.08
CA THR A 60 -19.66 -14.01 -0.13
C THR A 60 -20.56 -14.84 0.78
N LEU A 61 -20.67 -14.47 2.07
CA LEU A 61 -21.54 -15.16 3.02
C LEU A 61 -23.03 -15.05 2.64
N GLU A 62 -23.47 -13.90 2.12
CA GLU A 62 -24.84 -13.72 1.63
C GLU A 62 -25.13 -14.57 0.38
N ALA A 63 -24.15 -14.72 -0.52
CA ALA A 63 -24.29 -15.58 -1.70
C ALA A 63 -24.42 -17.07 -1.32
N PHE A 64 -23.82 -17.50 -0.20
CA PHE A 64 -24.01 -18.85 0.34
C PHE A 64 -25.30 -19.00 1.17
N LYS A 65 -25.75 -17.94 1.86
CA LYS A 65 -26.97 -17.97 2.68
C LYS A 65 -28.27 -17.93 1.86
N ASN A 66 -28.25 -17.41 0.65
CA ASN A 66 -29.41 -17.30 -0.24
C ASN A 66 -29.58 -18.52 -1.18
N LYS A 67 -28.94 -19.66 -0.88
CA LYS A 67 -28.98 -20.87 -1.71
C LYS A 67 -29.67 -22.07 -1.04
N ASP A 68 -30.30 -21.85 0.11
CA ASP A 68 -31.23 -22.77 0.78
C ASP A 68 -32.65 -22.19 0.80
#